data_AF-A0A947AXQ4-F1
#
_entry.id   AF-A0A947AXQ4-F1
#
_cell.length_a   1.000
_cell.length_b   1.000
_cell.length_c   1.000
_cell.angle_alpha   90.00
_cell.angle_beta   90.00
_cell.angle_gamma   90.00
#
_symmetry.space_group_name_H-M   'P 1'
#
loop_
_entity.id
_entity.type
_entity.pdbx_description
1 polymer ?
#
loop_
_entity_poly.entity_id
_entity_poly.type
_entity_poly.pdbx_seq_one_letter_code
_entity_poly.pdbx_strand_id
1 'polypeptide(L)'
;MKGVIIPNLAINNRKNSFFRLFSTYLLVPFRSGLFGFAIFFTALLLVKTFLFLVSNQNYFIVNVSDVVLSLIGFVSFYLVRIFQNFKGG
;
A
#
# COMPACT_ATOMS: atom_id res chain seq x y z
N MET A 1 -46.43 27.52 -22.80
CA MET A 1 -45.77 26.21 -22.84
C MET A 1 -44.68 26.20 -21.78
N LYS A 2 -44.86 25.45 -20.68
CA LYS A 2 -43.82 25.33 -19.63
C LYS A 2 -42.89 24.19 -20.04
N GLY A 3 -41.68 24.55 -20.47
CA GLY A 3 -40.63 23.58 -20.79
C GLY A 3 -40.21 22.84 -19.52
N VAL A 4 -40.26 21.50 -19.58
CA VAL A 4 -39.74 20.63 -18.53
C VAL A 4 -38.23 20.52 -18.73
N ILE A 5 -37.46 21.00 -17.76
CA ILE A 5 -36.00 20.81 -17.73
C ILE A 5 -35.76 19.44 -17.10
N ILE A 6 -35.27 18.48 -17.89
CA ILE A 6 -34.85 17.15 -17.40
C ILE A 6 -33.39 17.27 -16.96
N PRO A 7 -33.07 17.18 -15.65
CA PRO A 7 -31.69 17.30 -15.19
C PRO A 7 -30.94 15.98 -15.45
N ASN A 8 -30.32 15.85 -16.62
CA ASN A 8 -29.45 14.72 -16.97
C ASN A 8 -28.02 14.86 -16.40
N LEU A 9 -27.86 15.59 -15.28
CA LEU A 9 -26.57 15.97 -14.69
C LEU A 9 -26.17 15.15 -13.45
N ALA A 10 -27.08 14.32 -12.90
CA ALA A 10 -26.85 13.62 -11.64
C ALA A 10 -26.10 12.28 -11.77
N ILE A 11 -25.94 11.73 -12.98
CA ILE A 11 -25.40 10.37 -13.16
C ILE A 11 -23.87 10.38 -13.32
N ASN A 12 -23.30 11.42 -13.93
CA ASN A 12 -21.85 11.49 -14.19
C ASN A 12 -21.02 11.78 -12.91
N ASN A 13 -21.55 12.58 -11.97
CA ASN A 13 -20.84 12.95 -10.74
C ASN A 13 -20.70 11.82 -9.71
N ARG A 14 -21.57 10.79 -9.72
CA ARG A 14 -21.46 9.65 -8.78
C ARG A 14 -20.26 8.74 -9.09
N LYS A 15 -19.93 8.54 -10.37
CA LYS A 15 -18.81 7.67 -10.78
C LYS A 15 -17.47 8.25 -10.30
N ASN A 16 -17.32 9.58 -10.39
CA ASN A 16 -16.15 10.29 -9.86
C ASN A 16 -16.05 10.23 -8.32
N SER A 17 -17.16 10.26 -7.60
CA SER A 17 -17.16 10.15 -6.13
C SER A 17 -16.68 8.77 -5.65
N PHE A 18 -17.17 7.68 -6.25
CA PHE A 18 -16.76 6.32 -5.87
C PHE A 18 -15.29 6.05 -6.18
N PHE A 19 -14.80 6.47 -7.35
CA PHE A 19 -13.37 6.37 -7.69
C PHE A 19 -12.48 7.17 -6.74
N ARG A 20 -12.95 8.35 -6.31
CA ARG A 20 -12.22 9.18 -5.35
C ARG A 20 -12.13 8.49 -3.98
N LEU A 21 -13.23 7.91 -3.50
CA LEU A 21 -13.25 7.14 -2.25
C LEU A 21 -12.36 5.89 -2.35
N PHE A 22 -12.49 5.10 -3.41
CA PHE A 22 -11.65 3.93 -3.65
C PHE A 22 -10.16 4.30 -3.70
N SER A 23 -9.82 5.40 -4.38
CA SER A 23 -8.45 5.87 -4.45
C SER A 23 -7.91 6.29 -3.08
N THR A 24 -8.71 7.02 -2.29
CA THR A 24 -8.29 7.51 -0.98
C THR A 24 -8.15 6.39 0.04
N TYR A 25 -9.08 5.44 0.11
CA TYR A 25 -9.11 4.44 1.17
C TYR A 25 -8.37 3.13 0.84
N LEU A 26 -8.14 2.83 -0.45
CA LEU A 26 -7.45 1.60 -0.85
C LEU A 26 -6.14 1.88 -1.58
N LEU A 27 -6.15 2.64 -2.69
CA LEU A 27 -4.93 2.85 -3.49
C LEU A 27 -3.82 3.60 -2.73
N VAL A 28 -4.16 4.68 -2.02
CA VAL A 28 -3.18 5.47 -1.27
C VAL A 28 -2.53 4.64 -0.15
N PRO A 29 -3.31 3.99 0.75
CA PRO A 29 -2.72 3.10 1.74
C PRO A 29 -1.96 1.93 1.14
N PHE A 30 -2.44 1.34 0.04
CA PHE A 30 -1.76 0.22 -0.63
C PHE A 30 -0.37 0.61 -1.12
N ARG A 31 -0.22 1.79 -1.73
CA ARG A 31 1.10 2.33 -2.12
C ARG A 31 2.01 2.54 -0.91
N SER A 32 1.47 3.07 0.19
CA SER A 32 2.23 3.22 1.44
C SER A 32 2.66 1.87 2.02
N GLY A 33 1.79 0.86 1.96
CA GLY A 33 2.12 -0.51 2.34
C GLY A 33 3.25 -1.08 1.48
N LEU A 34 3.17 -0.96 0.15
CA LEU A 34 4.26 -1.40 -0.73
C LEU A 34 5.60 -0.73 -0.42
N PHE A 35 5.57 0.55 -0.03
CA PHE A 35 6.77 1.25 0.43
C PHE A 35 7.32 0.65 1.74
N GLY A 36 6.45 0.36 2.70
CA GLY A 36 6.83 -0.32 3.95
C GLY A 36 7.41 -1.71 3.71
N PHE A 37 6.83 -2.49 2.79
CA PHE A 37 7.36 -3.77 2.34
C PHE A 37 8.78 -3.63 1.80
N ALA A 38 8.99 -2.70 0.86
CA ALA A 38 10.28 -2.50 0.22
C ALA A 38 11.38 -2.13 1.23
N ILE A 39 11.07 -1.28 2.22
CA ILE A 39 12.00 -0.93 3.30
C ILE A 39 12.39 -2.16 4.11
N PHE A 40 11.40 -2.93 4.59
CA PHE A 40 11.67 -4.10 5.43
C PHE A 40 12.39 -5.21 4.67
N PHE A 41 12.02 -5.44 3.41
CA PHE A 41 12.67 -6.42 2.56
C PHE A 41 14.12 -6.02 2.28
N THR A 42 14.38 -4.75 2.00
CA THR A 42 15.75 -4.22 1.82
C THR A 42 16.57 -4.36 3.11
N ALA A 43 15.99 -4.05 4.27
CA ALA A 43 16.64 -4.24 5.56
C ALA A 43 17.00 -5.71 5.81
N LEU A 44 16.09 -6.64 5.49
CA LEU A 44 16.35 -8.09 5.61
C LEU A 44 17.47 -8.54 4.66
N LEU A 45 17.49 -8.05 3.42
CA LEU A 45 18.56 -8.32 2.47
C LEU A 45 19.91 -7.81 3.00
N LEU A 46 19.96 -6.60 3.54
CA LEU A 46 21.17 -6.04 4.14
C LEU A 46 21.66 -6.88 5.32
N VAL A 47 20.77 -7.27 6.24
CA VAL A 47 21.10 -8.12 7.39
C VAL A 47 21.64 -9.46 6.92
N LYS A 48 20.98 -10.12 5.96
CA LYS A 48 21.46 -11.40 5.41
C LYS A 48 22.78 -11.26 4.69
N THR A 49 23.00 -10.15 4.00
CA THR A 49 24.27 -9.88 3.31
C THR A 49 25.39 -9.73 4.33
N PHE A 50 25.15 -8.99 5.41
CA PHE A 50 26.10 -8.88 6.52
C PHE A 50 26.38 -10.25 7.16
N LEU A 51 25.33 -11.04 7.40
CA LEU A 51 25.47 -12.39 7.94
C LEU A 51 26.30 -13.30 7.03
N PHE A 52 26.09 -13.22 5.72
CA PHE A 52 26.84 -13.97 4.72
C PHE A 52 28.33 -13.61 4.75
N LEU A 53 28.65 -12.32 4.81
CA LEU A 53 30.03 -11.82 4.90
C LEU A 53 30.72 -12.25 6.22
N VAL A 54 30.00 -12.20 7.34
CA VAL A 54 30.56 -12.54 8.66
C VAL A 54 30.68 -14.06 8.86
N SER A 55 29.69 -14.83 8.41
CA SER A 55 29.65 -16.28 8.60
C SER A 55 30.45 -17.05 7.53
N ASN A 56 31.03 -16.36 6.54
CA ASN A 56 31.78 -16.93 5.42
C ASN A 56 31.05 -18.12 4.77
N GLN A 57 29.74 -17.99 4.58
CA GLN A 57 28.95 -19.06 3.98
C GLN A 57 29.21 -19.10 2.48
N ASN A 58 29.12 -20.28 1.87
CA ASN A 58 29.35 -20.43 0.42
C ASN A 58 28.13 -20.02 -0.41
N TYR A 59 26.94 -19.89 0.20
CA TYR A 59 25.69 -19.65 -0.50
C TYR A 59 24.85 -18.57 0.18
N PHE A 60 24.32 -17.65 -0.62
CA PHE A 60 23.36 -16.64 -0.18
C PHE A 60 21.94 -17.14 -0.47
N ILE A 61 21.20 -17.51 0.58
CA ILE A 61 19.85 -18.07 0.45
C ILE A 61 18.81 -17.10 1.00
N VAL A 62 17.89 -16.68 0.13
CA VAL A 62 16.68 -15.93 0.49
C VAL A 62 15.51 -16.90 0.46
N ASN A 63 14.85 -17.05 1.61
CA ASN A 63 13.73 -17.95 1.79
C ASN A 63 12.42 -17.20 1.59
N VAL A 64 11.36 -17.93 1.22
CA VAL A 64 9.99 -17.39 1.15
C VAL A 64 9.56 -16.80 2.50
N SER A 65 10.05 -17.35 3.61
CA SER A 65 9.82 -16.80 4.95
C SER A 65 10.32 -15.36 5.10
N ASP A 66 11.39 -14.95 4.41
CA ASP A 66 11.90 -13.57 4.46
C ASP A 66 10.94 -12.61 3.76
N VAL A 67 10.37 -13.04 2.63
CA VAL A 67 9.34 -12.28 1.91
C VAL A 67 8.09 -12.15 2.77
N VAL A 68 7.64 -13.24 3.39
CA VAL A 68 6.49 -13.23 4.31
C VAL A 68 6.77 -12.31 5.51
N LEU A 69 7.98 -12.34 6.06
CA LEU A 69 8.36 -11.48 7.16
C LEU A 69 8.33 -10.00 6.75
N SER A 70 8.78 -9.65 5.54
CA SER A 70 8.71 -8.27 5.05
C SER A 70 7.29 -7.74 4.82
N LEU A 71 6.27 -8.61 4.73
CA LEU A 71 4.86 -8.18 4.74
C LEU A 71 4.47 -7.49 6.05
N ILE A 72 5.22 -7.65 7.15
CA ILE A 72 4.99 -6.87 8.37
C ILE A 72 5.12 -5.36 8.09
N GLY A 73 6.07 -4.98 7.24
CA GLY A 73 6.28 -3.60 6.82
C GLY A 73 5.11 -3.10 5.98
N PHE A 74 4.59 -3.97 5.11
CA PHE A 74 3.38 -3.69 4.34
C PHE A 74 2.21 -3.37 5.26
N VAL A 75 1.86 -4.32 6.14
CA VAL A 75 0.69 -4.23 7.01
C VAL A 75 0.81 -3.01 7.93
N SER A 76 1.98 -2.76 8.51
CA SER A 76 2.19 -1.63 9.41
C SER A 76 1.95 -0.29 8.72
N PHE A 77 2.59 -0.05 7.57
CA PHE A 77 2.45 1.23 6.86
C PHE A 77 1.06 1.40 6.24
N TYR A 78 0.47 0.30 5.76
CA TYR A 78 -0.89 0.27 5.26
C TYR A 78 -1.90 0.69 6.33
N LEU A 79 -1.84 0.08 7.52
CA LEU A 79 -2.73 0.38 8.63
C LEU A 79 -2.54 1.83 9.12
N VAL A 80 -1.29 2.28 9.28
CA VAL A 80 -1.00 3.67 9.67
C VAL A 80 -1.65 4.65 8.68
N ARG A 81 -1.54 4.39 7.37
CA ARG A 81 -2.13 5.28 6.35
C ARG A 81 -3.65 5.22 6.35
N ILE A 82 -4.25 4.05 6.57
CA ILE A 82 -5.70 3.91 6.74
C ILE A 82 -6.18 4.73 7.95
N PHE A 83 -5.54 4.59 9.11
CA PHE A 83 -5.94 5.32 10.31
C PHE A 83 -5.79 6.83 10.15
N GLN A 84 -4.77 7.30 9.43
CA GLN A 84 -4.64 8.72 9.08
C GLN A 84 -5.79 9.22 8.21
N ASN A 85 -6.20 8.43 7.21
CA ASN A 85 -7.33 8.78 6.35
C ASN A 85 -8.67 8.82 7.09
N PHE A 86 -8.81 8.07 8.20
CA PHE A 86 -9.99 8.17 9.07
C PHE A 86 -9.96 9.39 10.01
N LYS A 87 -8.78 9.90 10.39
CA LYS A 87 -8.65 11.08 11.25
C LYS A 87 -8.81 12.41 10.51
N GLY A 88 -8.63 12.43 9.19
CA GLY A 88 -8.69 13.63 8.35
C GLY A 88 -9.91 13.72 7.43
N GLY A 89 -10.92 12.86 7.64
CA GLY A 89 -12.21 12.89 6.93
C GLY A 89 -13.32 13.49 7.78
#